data_AF-A0A8T0EZW2-F1
#
_entry.id   AF-A0A8T0EZW2-F1
#
_cell.length_a   1.000
_cell.length_b   1.000
_cell.length_c   1.000
_cell.angle_alpha   90.00
_cell.angle_beta   90.00
_cell.angle_gamma   90.00
#
_symmetry.space_group_name_H-M   'P 1'
#
loop_
_entity.id
_entity.type
_entity.pdbx_description
1 polymer ?
#
loop_
_entity_poly.entity_id
_entity_poly.type
_entity_poly.pdbx_seq_one_letter_code
_entity_poly.pdbx_strand_id
1 'polypeptide(L)' 'MNWNDEFPETLASQWKYFVDSMKFIEELHIDRYIFADAIKKTILGGFAVSSQVAYGAAVYVKSISETNSIVI' A
#
# COMPACT_ATOMS: atom_id res chain seq x y z
N MET A 1 -28.49 -11.23 10.57
CA MET A 1 -27.35 -12.09 10.21
C MET A 1 -26.66 -12.49 11.50
N ASN A 2 -26.80 -13.75 11.88
CA ASN A 2 -25.96 -14.37 12.89
C ASN A 2 -24.62 -14.74 12.24
N TRP A 3 -23.55 -14.78 13.04
CA TRP A 3 -22.23 -15.23 12.59
C TRP A 3 -22.23 -16.66 12.01
N ASN A 4 -23.26 -17.45 12.34
CA ASN A 4 -23.42 -18.84 11.91
C ASN A 4 -24.31 -19.02 10.67
N ASP A 5 -24.85 -17.93 10.10
CA ASP A 5 -25.63 -18.03 8.87
C ASP A 5 -24.69 -18.35 7.69
N GLU A 6 -25.17 -19.13 6.71
CA GLU A 6 -24.36 -19.45 5.52
C GLU A 6 -23.92 -18.18 4.80
N PHE A 7 -22.63 -18.15 4.44
CA PHE A 7 -22.05 -17.01 3.75
C PHE A 7 -22.62 -16.92 2.33
N PRO A 8 -23.15 -15.75 1.89
CA PRO A 8 -23.73 -15.63 0.57
C PRO A 8 -22.74 -16.05 -0.53
N GLU A 9 -23.15 -16.97 -1.40
CA GLU A 9 -22.29 -17.52 -2.47
C GLU A 9 -21.73 -16.43 -3.40
N THR A 10 -22.55 -15.40 -3.65
CA THR A 10 -22.17 -14.24 -4.45
C THR A 10 -21.01 -13.47 -3.80
N LEU A 11 -21.06 -13.28 -2.48
CA LEU A 11 -20.02 -12.59 -1.71
C LEU A 11 -18.77 -13.46 -1.61
N ALA A 12 -18.90 -14.79 -1.46
CA ALA A 12 -17.76 -15.71 -1.46
C ALA A 12 -17.01 -15.64 -2.79
N SER A 13 -17.74 -15.66 -3.88
CA SER A 13 -17.19 -15.57 -5.24
C SER A 13 -16.48 -14.22 -5.47
N GLN A 14 -17.09 -13.11 -5.02
CA GLN A 14 -16.47 -11.78 -5.09
C GLN A 14 -15.20 -11.68 -4.25
N TRP A 15 -15.23 -12.20 -3.02
CA TRP A 15 -14.07 -12.22 -2.14
C TRP A 15 -12.92 -13.03 -2.75
N LYS A 16 -13.23 -14.23 -3.28
CA LYS A 16 -12.25 -15.06 -3.96
C LYS A 16 -11.63 -14.33 -5.15
N TYR A 17 -12.44 -13.70 -5.99
CA TYR A 17 -11.96 -12.91 -7.12
C TYR A 17 -11.04 -11.76 -6.67
N PHE A 18 -11.43 -11.02 -5.63
CA PHE A 18 -10.62 -9.96 -5.06
C PHE A 18 -9.26 -10.47 -4.58
N VAL A 19 -9.24 -11.55 -3.79
CA VAL A 19 -8.00 -12.16 -3.30
C VAL A 19 -7.13 -12.66 -4.45
N ASP A 20 -7.73 -13.36 -5.42
CA ASP A 20 -7.02 -13.86 -6.60
C ASP A 20 -6.47 -12.71 -7.47
N SER A 21 -7.05 -11.51 -7.40
CA SER A 21 -6.54 -10.31 -8.09
C SER A 21 -5.33 -9.67 -7.39
N MET A 22 -5.14 -9.88 -6.08
CA MET A 22 -4.05 -9.26 -5.33
C MET A 22 -2.66 -9.73 -5.79
N LYS A 23 -2.54 -10.92 -6.40
CA LYS A 23 -1.29 -11.39 -6.99
C LYS A 23 -0.72 -10.44 -8.05
N PHE A 24 -1.59 -9.70 -8.74
CA PHE A 24 -1.18 -8.73 -9.77
C PHE A 24 -0.61 -7.43 -9.17
N ILE A 25 -0.71 -7.21 -7.86
CA ILE A 25 -0.08 -6.07 -7.19
C ILE A 25 1.45 -6.15 -7.32
N GLU A 26 2.02 -7.37 -7.39
CA GLU A 26 3.46 -7.55 -7.62
C GLU A 26 3.91 -7.09 -9.01
N GLU A 27 2.99 -7.09 -9.99
CA GLU A 27 3.22 -6.62 -11.35
C GLU A 27 2.95 -5.11 -11.49
N LEU A 28 2.38 -4.47 -10.46
CA LEU A 28 2.02 -3.06 -10.47
C LEU A 28 3.25 -2.18 -10.25
N HIS A 29 3.78 -1.63 -11.35
CA HIS A 29 4.82 -0.61 -11.32
C HIS A 29 4.21 0.78 -11.50
N ILE A 30 4.28 1.61 -10.45
CA ILE A 30 3.88 3.01 -10.48
C ILE A 30 5.11 3.86 -10.22
N ASP A 31 5.57 4.58 -11.24
CA ASP A 31 6.66 5.55 -11.10
C ASP A 31 6.22 6.68 -10.16
N ARG A 32 7.03 6.93 -9.13
CA ARG A 32 6.80 8.02 -8.17
C ARG A 32 7.83 9.10 -8.40
N TYR A 33 7.36 10.33 -8.52
CA TYR A 33 8.21 11.49 -8.77
C TYR A 33 8.13 12.48 -7.61
N ILE A 34 9.29 13.00 -7.20
CA ILE A 34 9.41 14.03 -6.17
C ILE A 34 9.88 15.29 -6.87
N PHE A 35 8.98 16.25 -7.04
CA PHE A 35 9.32 17.54 -7.64
C PHE A 35 9.80 18.50 -6.55
N ALA A 36 11.13 18.68 -6.45
CA ALA A 36 11.73 19.68 -5.57
C ALA A 36 13.10 20.11 -6.10
N ASP A 37 13.31 21.43 -6.18
CA ASP A 37 14.49 22.03 -6.84
C ASP A 37 15.80 21.86 -6.06
N ALA A 38 15.73 21.55 -4.76
CA ALA A 38 16.91 21.42 -3.90
C ALA A 38 16.63 20.49 -2.71
N ILE A 39 16.54 19.18 -2.97
CA ILE A 39 16.36 18.18 -1.90
C ILE A 39 17.68 17.99 -1.15
N LYS A 40 17.66 18.35 0.14
CA LYS A 40 18.76 18.13 1.07
C LYS A 40 18.78 16.70 1.62
N LYS A 41 17.59 16.16 1.90
CA LYS A 41 17.44 14.83 2.51
C LYS A 41 16.11 14.19 2.14
N THR A 42 16.16 12.95 1.69
CA THR A 42 14.97 12.10 1.51
C THR A 42 14.97 10.99 2.55
N ILE A 43 13.80 10.73 3.13
CA ILE A 43 13.56 9.70 4.13
C ILE A 43 12.50 8.76 3.57
N LEU A 44 12.80 7.46 3.55
CA LEU A 44 11.86 6.41 3.24
C LEU A 44 11.45 5.74 4.55
N GLY A 45 10.17 5.84 4.89
CA GLY A 45 9.59 5.17 6.06
C GLY A 45 8.66 4.06 5.62
N GLY A 46 8.79 2.89 6.25
CA GLY A 46 7.96 1.72 5.95
C GLY A 46 7.40 1.10 7.23
N PHE A 47 6.13 0.72 7.18
CA PHE A 47 5.47 -0.13 8.17
C PHE A 47 4.91 -1.35 7.44
N ALA A 48 5.11 -2.53 8.00
CA ALA A 48 4.56 -3.76 7.45
C ALA A 48 3.91 -4.59 8.57
N VAL A 49 2.87 -5.35 8.23
CA VAL A 49 2.33 -6.37 9.13
C VAL A 49 3.29 -7.55 9.19
N SER A 50 3.44 -8.17 10.37
CA SER A 50 4.37 -9.29 10.59
C SER A 50 3.89 -10.62 9.99
N SER A 51 2.77 -10.65 9.27
CA SER A 51 2.24 -11.89 8.72
C SER A 51 2.89 -12.21 7.37
N GLN A 52 3.25 -13.48 7.18
CA GLN A 52 3.87 -13.96 5.94
C GLN A 52 2.94 -13.95 4.72
N VAL A 53 1.63 -13.77 4.94
CA VAL A 53 0.58 -13.99 3.91
C VAL A 53 -0.26 -12.74 3.62
N ALA A 54 -0.10 -11.65 4.37
CA ALA A 54 -0.90 -10.44 4.14
C ALA A 54 -0.11 -9.34 3.43
N TYR A 55 -0.70 -8.76 2.38
CA TYR A 55 -0.18 -7.63 1.60
C TYR A 55 -0.22 -6.28 2.35
N GLY A 56 -0.07 -6.29 3.67
CA GLY A 56 -0.17 -5.08 4.49
C GLY A 56 1.18 -4.38 4.64
N ALA A 57 1.49 -3.46 3.73
CA ALA A 57 2.63 -2.56 3.90
C ALA A 57 2.25 -1.12 3.53
N ALA A 58 2.65 -0.17 4.37
CA ALA A 58 2.53 1.26 4.12
C ALA A 58 3.93 1.85 4.00
N VAL A 59 4.24 2.46 2.86
CA VAL A 59 5.50 3.13 2.62
C VAL A 59 5.22 4.60 2.32
N TYR A 60 5.90 5.50 3.02
CA TYR A 60 5.83 6.94 2.79
C TYR A 60 7.23 7.50 2.51
N VAL A 61 7.27 8.54 1.68
CA VAL A 61 8.48 9.29 1.40
C VAL A 61 8.32 10.67 2.01
N LYS A 62 9.40 11.16 2.61
CA LYS A 62 9.48 12.54 3.11
C LYS A 62 10.76 13.15 2.59
N SER A 63 10.64 14.25 1.87
CA SER A 63 11.78 15.03 1.39
C SER A 63 11.89 16.34 2.15
N ILE A 64 13.11 16.76 2.43
CA ILE A 64 13.45 18.01 3.10
C ILE A 64 14.27 18.82 2.12
N SER A 65 13.80 20.02 1.79
CA SER A 65 14.54 20.94 0.94
C SER A 65 15.71 21.59 1.69
N GLU A 66 16.60 22.26 0.96
CA GLU A 66 17.66 23.10 1.55
C GLU A 66 17.11 24.24 2.43
N THR A 67 15.89 24.71 2.16
CA THR A 67 15.17 25.69 2.98
C THR A 67 14.47 25.08 4.20
N ASN A 68 14.73 23.80 4.50
CA ASN A 68 14.04 23.00 5.52
C ASN A 68 12.52 22.88 5.31
N SER A 69 12.02 23.14 4.09
CA SER A 69 10.62 22.89 3.74
C SER A 69 10.40 21.38 3.55
N ILE A 70 9.26 20.88 4.01
CA ILE A 70 8.89 19.47 3.86
C ILE A 70 8.08 19.31 2.58
N VAL A 71 8.51 18.38 1.72
CA VAL A 71 7.78 17.93 0.53
C VAL A 71 7.46 16.44 0.74
N ILE A 72 6.17 16.08 0.66
CA ILE A 72 5.67 14.71 0.81
C ILE A 72 5.40 14.16 -0.59
#